data_AF-A0A659UUV2-F1
#
_entry.id   AF-A0A659UUV2-F1
#
_cell.length_a   1.000
_cell.length_b   1.000
_cell.length_c   1.000
_cell.angle_alpha   90.00
_cell.angle_beta   90.00
_cell.angle_gamma   90.00
#
_symmetry.space_group_name_H-M   'P 1'
#
loop_
_entity.id
_entity.type
_entity.pdbx_description
1 polymer ?
#
loop_
_entity_poly.entity_id
_entity_poly.type
_entity_poly.pdbx_seq_one_letter_code
_entity_poly.pdbx_strand_id
1 'polypeptide(L)'
;FVPEYAEDVRFFSRKLANPGRLRRFSTRDLRESLITLFYLAVAAALPVRWWSPICDWASRFRLKRHMRKDFRAYAAATRAVLGDGIDARKLFEAMLTARHRRRMQLAAHLVAGRWTPTIRLEGLEGLQAALQRGHGAILWCDQFTAQTMIGKRAIHEAGIEAHQVSVNTHGVSETVFGQRFLNPPMI
;
A
#
# COMPACT_ATOMS: atom_id res chain seq x y z
N PHE A 1 2.73 -10.67 29.52
CA PHE A 1 2.18 -9.39 30.01
C PHE A 1 1.55 -8.71 28.80
N VAL A 2 0.23 -8.81 28.66
CA VAL A 2 -0.50 -8.07 27.61
C VAL A 2 -0.87 -6.75 28.28
N PRO A 3 -0.40 -5.59 27.79
CA PRO A 3 -0.70 -4.31 28.43
C PRO A 3 -2.21 -4.08 28.39
N GLU A 4 -2.79 -3.68 29.52
CA GLU A 4 -4.17 -3.25 29.60
C GLU A 4 -4.37 -1.98 28.75
N TYR A 5 -5.57 -1.81 28.21
CA TYR A 5 -5.96 -0.84 27.16
C TYR A 5 -5.64 0.66 27.44
N ALA A 6 -5.08 0.99 28.60
CA ALA A 6 -4.88 2.34 29.11
C ALA A 6 -3.45 2.64 29.62
N GLU A 7 -2.44 1.81 29.33
CA GLU A 7 -1.06 2.16 29.65
C GLU A 7 -0.53 3.30 28.75
N ASP A 8 0.12 4.30 29.36
CA ASP A 8 0.78 5.41 28.68
C ASP A 8 2.02 4.89 27.91
N VAL A 9 1.83 4.51 26.64
CA VAL A 9 2.93 4.09 25.76
C VAL A 9 3.77 5.31 25.36
N ARG A 10 4.98 5.42 25.90
CA ARG A 10 5.96 6.44 25.49
C ARG A 10 6.60 6.06 24.16
N PHE A 11 6.24 6.76 23.08
CA PHE A 11 6.87 6.61 21.78
C PHE A 11 8.20 7.39 21.72
N PHE A 12 9.31 6.67 21.53
CA PHE A 12 10.61 7.28 21.28
C PHE A 12 10.79 7.53 19.77
N SER A 13 10.62 8.79 19.36
CA SER A 13 10.97 9.23 18.00
C SER A 13 12.33 9.92 18.02
N ARG A 14 13.23 9.52 17.11
CA ARG A 14 14.51 10.22 16.88
C ARG A 14 14.34 11.62 16.26
N LYS A 15 13.14 11.94 15.76
CA LYS A 15 12.80 13.25 15.19
C LYS A 15 11.79 13.95 16.10
N LEU A 16 12.06 15.20 16.46
CA LEU A 16 11.06 16.11 17.03
C LEU A 16 9.89 16.19 16.05
N ALA A 17 8.75 15.60 16.43
CA ALA A 17 7.52 15.73 15.69
C ALA A 17 7.05 17.17 15.86
N ASN A 18 7.33 18.02 14.87
CA ASN A 18 6.79 19.38 14.85
C ASN A 18 5.33 19.28 14.40
N PRO A 19 4.33 19.58 15.26
CA PRO A 19 2.93 19.56 14.88
C PRO A 19 2.62 20.82 14.07
N GLY A 20 3.23 20.96 12.89
CA GLY A 20 2.81 21.96 11.92
C GLY A 20 1.33 21.72 11.60
N ARG A 21 0.53 22.79 11.58
CA ARG A 21 -0.89 22.68 11.22
C ARG A 21 -1.02 21.97 9.87
N LEU A 22 -1.72 20.83 9.88
CA LEU A 22 -2.02 20.09 8.66
C LEU A 22 -2.81 21.00 7.72
N ARG A 23 -2.43 21.02 6.44
CA ARG A 23 -3.23 21.72 5.43
C ARG A 23 -4.63 21.11 5.39
N ARG A 24 -5.65 21.95 5.28
CA ARG A 24 -7.04 21.47 5.17
C ARG A 24 -7.27 20.71 3.86
N PHE A 25 -6.76 21.26 2.76
CA PHE A 25 -6.93 20.73 1.40
C PHE A 25 -5.77 21.16 0.50
N SER A 26 -5.55 20.44 -0.59
CA SER A 26 -4.53 20.69 -1.60
C SER A 26 -4.99 20.23 -2.99
N THR A 27 -4.35 20.72 -4.05
CA THR A 27 -4.61 20.22 -5.42
C THR A 27 -4.27 18.74 -5.60
N ARG A 28 -3.45 18.17 -4.70
CA ARG A 28 -3.21 16.72 -4.63
C ARG A 28 -4.47 15.99 -4.20
N ASP A 29 -5.23 16.51 -3.25
CA ASP A 29 -6.47 15.87 -2.77
C ASP A 29 -7.48 15.71 -3.90
N LEU A 30 -7.76 16.79 -4.65
CA LEU A 30 -8.64 16.71 -5.81
C LEU A 30 -8.19 15.65 -6.82
N ARG A 31 -6.89 15.61 -7.12
CA ARG A 31 -6.34 14.63 -8.04
C ARG A 31 -6.48 13.20 -7.51
N GLU A 32 -6.13 12.94 -6.25
CA GLU A 32 -6.26 11.60 -5.67
C GLU A 32 -7.73 11.18 -5.60
N SER A 33 -8.66 12.08 -5.27
CA SER A 33 -10.10 11.82 -5.31
C SER A 33 -10.56 11.42 -6.71
N LEU A 34 -10.18 12.16 -7.76
CA LEU A 34 -10.54 11.84 -9.15
C LEU A 34 -9.97 10.49 -9.59
N ILE A 35 -8.73 10.17 -9.21
CA ILE A 35 -8.11 8.87 -9.50
C ILE A 35 -8.85 7.74 -8.77
N THR A 36 -9.21 7.94 -7.49
CA THR A 36 -9.97 6.95 -6.71
C THR A 36 -11.34 6.71 -7.32
N LEU A 37 -12.08 7.77 -7.65
CA LEU A 37 -13.39 7.66 -8.32
C LEU A 37 -13.29 6.96 -9.67
N PHE A 38 -12.26 7.26 -10.46
CA PHE A 38 -12.00 6.57 -11.72
C PHE A 38 -11.83 5.06 -11.51
N TYR A 39 -11.02 4.64 -10.55
CA TYR A 39 -10.81 3.21 -10.28
C TYR A 39 -12.01 2.52 -9.67
N LEU A 40 -12.80 3.20 -8.84
CA LEU A 40 -14.08 2.68 -8.35
C LEU A 40 -15.05 2.44 -9.51
N ALA A 41 -15.18 3.41 -10.43
CA ALA A 41 -16.04 3.25 -11.60
C ALA A 41 -15.58 2.08 -12.51
N VAL A 42 -14.27 1.99 -12.78
CA VAL A 42 -13.70 0.87 -13.56
C VAL A 42 -13.94 -0.47 -12.88
N ALA A 43 -13.78 -0.55 -11.55
CA ALA A 43 -13.96 -1.77 -10.78
C ALA A 43 -15.42 -2.24 -10.77
N ALA A 44 -16.36 -1.31 -10.70
CA ALA A 44 -17.79 -1.61 -10.69
C ALA A 44 -18.32 -1.99 -12.08
N ALA A 45 -17.81 -1.36 -13.16
CA ALA A 45 -18.41 -1.48 -14.49
C ALA A 45 -17.71 -2.49 -15.42
N LEU A 46 -16.41 -2.72 -15.26
CA LEU A 46 -15.63 -3.49 -16.24
C LEU A 46 -15.17 -4.86 -15.72
N PRO A 47 -15.20 -5.92 -16.55
CA PRO A 47 -14.64 -7.22 -16.21
C PRO A 47 -13.14 -7.17 -15.88
N VAL A 48 -12.68 -8.07 -15.01
CA VAL A 48 -11.28 -8.16 -14.50
C VAL A 48 -10.22 -8.14 -15.62
N ARG A 49 -10.51 -8.74 -16.78
CA ARG A 49 -9.59 -8.76 -17.94
C ARG A 49 -9.18 -7.36 -18.44
N TRP A 50 -10.00 -6.34 -18.20
CA TRP A 50 -9.72 -4.96 -18.62
C TRP A 50 -8.88 -4.17 -17.62
N TRP A 51 -8.75 -4.66 -16.39
CA TRP A 51 -8.13 -3.90 -15.32
C TRP A 51 -6.63 -3.68 -15.55
N SER A 52 -5.91 -4.72 -15.99
CA SER A 52 -4.46 -4.58 -16.27
C SER A 52 -4.17 -3.61 -17.42
N PRO A 53 -4.80 -3.74 -18.61
CA PRO A 53 -4.61 -2.75 -19.68
C PRO A 53 -4.91 -1.31 -19.26
N ILE A 54 -5.96 -1.10 -18.45
CA ILE A 54 -6.31 0.24 -17.95
C ILE A 54 -5.24 0.77 -16.99
N CYS A 55 -4.69 -0.07 -16.11
CA CYS A 55 -3.59 0.32 -15.22
C CYS A 55 -2.33 0.67 -16.02
N ASP A 56 -2.01 -0.13 -17.03
CA ASP A 56 -0.85 0.09 -17.90
C ASP A 56 -1.00 1.41 -18.65
N TRP A 57 -2.17 1.68 -19.23
CA TRP A 57 -2.48 2.96 -19.88
C TRP A 57 -2.41 4.14 -18.90
N ALA A 58 -3.05 4.03 -17.74
CA ALA A 58 -3.07 5.08 -16.73
C ALA A 58 -1.67 5.42 -16.22
N SER A 59 -0.77 4.43 -16.10
CA SER A 59 0.61 4.63 -15.68
C SER A 59 1.44 5.48 -16.65
N ARG A 60 1.06 5.49 -17.93
CA ARG A 60 1.71 6.32 -18.97
C ARG A 60 1.31 7.78 -18.85
N PHE A 61 0.19 8.08 -18.19
CA PHE A 61 -0.22 9.46 -17.96
C PHE A 61 0.84 10.18 -17.13
N ARG A 62 1.37 11.28 -17.68
CA ARG A 62 2.45 12.07 -17.06
C ARG A 62 3.75 11.29 -16.84
N LEU A 63 4.00 10.21 -17.58
CA LEU A 63 5.26 9.46 -17.54
C LEU A 63 6.48 10.35 -17.68
N LYS A 64 6.47 11.30 -18.64
CA LYS A 64 7.56 12.29 -18.82
C LYS A 64 7.86 13.07 -17.53
N ARG A 65 6.83 13.46 -16.77
CA ARG A 65 7.01 14.18 -15.50
C ARG A 65 7.61 13.28 -14.42
N HIS A 66 7.16 12.03 -14.32
CA HIS A 66 7.71 11.06 -13.37
C HIS A 66 9.17 10.73 -13.69
N MET A 67 9.49 10.52 -14.98
CA MET A 67 10.86 10.32 -15.44
C MET A 67 11.75 11.50 -15.07
N ARG A 68 11.29 12.73 -15.31
CA ARG A 68 12.08 13.92 -14.95
C ARG A 68 12.30 14.09 -13.45
N LYS A 69 11.29 13.80 -12.62
CA LYS A 69 11.31 14.14 -11.18
C LYS A 69 11.82 13.01 -10.28
N ASP A 70 11.46 11.77 -10.59
CA ASP A 70 11.54 10.67 -9.63
C ASP A 70 12.56 9.59 -10.08
N PHE A 71 12.80 9.46 -11.39
CA PHE A 71 13.60 8.35 -11.93
C PHE A 71 15.05 8.35 -11.46
N ARG A 72 15.73 9.50 -11.38
CA ARG A 72 17.15 9.55 -10.99
C ARG A 72 17.37 8.96 -9.60
N ALA A 73 16.55 9.37 -8.63
CA ALA A 73 16.63 8.87 -7.26
C ALA A 73 16.27 7.38 -7.18
N TYR A 74 15.22 6.97 -7.89
CA TYR A 74 14.82 5.57 -7.97
C TYR A 74 15.92 4.68 -8.58
N ALA A 75 16.52 5.10 -9.70
CA ALA A 75 17.54 4.33 -10.40
C ALA A 75 18.79 4.16 -9.53
N ALA A 76 19.22 5.21 -8.83
CA ALA A 76 20.33 5.13 -7.89
C ALA A 76 20.06 4.13 -6.76
N ALA A 77 18.89 4.22 -6.12
CA ALA A 77 18.51 3.31 -5.04
C ALA A 77 18.38 1.86 -5.51
N THR A 78 17.79 1.64 -6.69
CA THR A 78 17.57 0.29 -7.22
C THR A 78 18.90 -0.36 -7.62
N ARG A 79 19.82 0.39 -8.22
CA ARG A 79 21.17 -0.12 -8.57
C ARG A 79 22.02 -0.40 -7.33
N ALA A 80 21.88 0.39 -6.27
CA ALA A 80 22.57 0.12 -5.01
C ALA A 80 22.18 -1.23 -4.38
N VAL A 81 20.97 -1.73 -4.64
CA VAL A 81 20.47 -3.01 -4.10
C VAL A 81 20.65 -4.16 -5.08
N LEU A 82 20.32 -3.95 -6.37
CA LEU A 82 20.27 -5.02 -7.38
C LEU A 82 21.50 -5.04 -8.31
N GLY A 83 22.42 -4.09 -8.16
CA GLY A 83 23.58 -3.90 -9.04
C GLY A 83 23.27 -3.13 -10.33
N ASP A 84 24.33 -2.83 -11.09
CA ASP A 84 24.25 -1.98 -12.28
C ASP A 84 23.74 -2.68 -13.55
N GLY A 85 23.68 -4.02 -13.57
CA GLY A 85 23.24 -4.80 -14.73
C GLY A 85 21.73 -4.75 -15.02
N ILE A 86 20.95 -4.01 -14.21
CA ILE A 86 19.50 -3.93 -14.33
C ILE A 86 19.04 -2.88 -15.34
N ASP A 87 17.89 -3.14 -15.99
CA ASP A 87 17.13 -2.11 -16.68
C ASP A 87 16.27 -1.31 -15.67
N ALA A 88 16.91 -0.33 -15.03
CA ALA A 88 16.26 0.52 -14.03
C ALA A 88 15.04 1.28 -14.59
N ARG A 89 15.04 1.60 -15.90
CA ARG A 89 13.92 2.30 -16.53
C ARG A 89 12.70 1.39 -16.64
N LYS A 90 12.89 0.17 -17.13
CA LYS A 90 11.81 -0.83 -17.21
C LYS A 90 11.25 -1.15 -15.83
N LEU A 91 12.12 -1.28 -14.81
CA LEU A 91 11.68 -1.47 -13.42
C LEU A 91 10.88 -0.27 -12.89
N PHE A 92 11.29 0.95 -13.20
CA PHE A 92 10.57 2.15 -12.80
C PHE A 92 9.18 2.24 -13.45
N GLU A 93 9.07 1.96 -14.75
CA GLU A 93 7.79 1.93 -15.47
C GLU A 93 6.86 0.83 -14.93
N ALA A 94 7.42 -0.35 -14.62
CA ALA A 94 6.70 -1.44 -13.96
C ALA A 94 6.24 -1.04 -12.55
N MET A 95 7.05 -0.33 -11.77
CA MET A 95 6.66 0.18 -10.45
C MET A 95 5.51 1.20 -10.56
N LEU A 96 5.53 2.11 -11.53
CA LEU A 96 4.43 3.05 -11.76
C LEU A 96 3.14 2.29 -12.07
N THR A 97 3.21 1.30 -12.95
CA THR A 97 2.10 0.40 -13.27
C THR A 97 1.59 -0.33 -12.03
N ALA A 98 2.49 -0.88 -11.22
CA ALA A 98 2.14 -1.58 -9.98
C ALA A 98 1.39 -0.67 -9.00
N ARG A 99 1.75 0.62 -8.90
CA ARG A 99 1.01 1.59 -8.07
C ARG A 99 -0.42 1.79 -8.55
N HIS A 100 -0.65 1.83 -9.86
CA HIS A 100 -1.98 1.87 -10.44
C HIS A 100 -2.76 0.58 -10.19
N ARG A 101 -2.12 -0.59 -10.33
CA ARG A 101 -2.71 -1.88 -9.99
C ARG A 101 -3.11 -1.96 -8.51
N ARG A 102 -2.30 -1.46 -7.59
CA ARG A 102 -2.65 -1.38 -6.16
C ARG A 102 -3.95 -0.60 -5.95
N ARG A 103 -4.08 0.59 -6.56
CA ARG A 103 -5.31 1.39 -6.47
C ARG A 103 -6.52 0.65 -7.04
N MET A 104 -6.34 -0.02 -8.17
CA MET A 104 -7.38 -0.85 -8.79
C MET A 104 -7.83 -2.00 -7.88
N GLN A 105 -6.89 -2.69 -7.23
CA GLN A 105 -7.18 -3.77 -6.29
C GLN A 105 -7.93 -3.26 -5.04
N LEU A 106 -7.58 -2.07 -4.54
CA LEU A 106 -8.31 -1.44 -3.44
C LEU A 106 -9.74 -1.07 -3.85
N ALA A 107 -9.89 -0.44 -5.01
CA ALA A 107 -11.21 -0.11 -5.55
C ALA A 107 -12.06 -1.38 -5.73
N ALA A 108 -11.49 -2.45 -6.27
CA ALA A 108 -12.16 -3.74 -6.42
C ALA A 108 -12.64 -4.30 -5.07
N HIS A 109 -11.86 -4.21 -4.00
CA HIS A 109 -12.34 -4.63 -2.66
C HIS A 109 -13.53 -3.80 -2.16
N LEU A 110 -13.58 -2.51 -2.50
CA LEU A 110 -14.62 -1.61 -2.02
C LEU A 110 -15.95 -1.75 -2.77
N VAL A 111 -15.92 -2.01 -4.08
CA VAL A 111 -17.14 -2.00 -4.92
C VAL A 111 -17.39 -3.29 -5.68
N ALA A 112 -16.36 -4.05 -5.99
CA ALA A 112 -16.50 -5.32 -6.68
C ALA A 112 -16.64 -6.42 -5.62
N GLY A 113 -17.82 -6.54 -5.01
CA GLY A 113 -18.18 -7.60 -4.04
C GLY A 113 -18.05 -9.05 -4.57
N ARG A 114 -17.49 -9.23 -5.76
CA ARG A 114 -17.18 -10.53 -6.41
C ARG A 114 -15.69 -10.71 -6.72
N TRP A 115 -14.82 -9.75 -6.40
CA TRP A 115 -13.38 -9.93 -6.59
C TRP A 115 -12.77 -10.66 -5.40
N THR A 116 -12.72 -11.98 -5.52
CA THR A 116 -12.12 -12.89 -4.55
C THR A 116 -10.91 -13.59 -5.18
N PRO A 117 -9.75 -12.92 -5.31
CA PRO A 117 -8.54 -13.57 -5.79
C PRO A 117 -8.18 -14.73 -4.87
N THR A 118 -7.78 -15.86 -5.45
CA THR A 118 -7.10 -16.92 -4.71
C THR A 118 -5.72 -16.42 -4.30
N ILE A 119 -5.46 -16.39 -3.00
CA ILE A 119 -4.15 -15.98 -2.46
C ILE A 119 -3.46 -17.23 -1.92
N ARG A 120 -2.30 -17.56 -2.48
CA ARG A 120 -1.45 -18.63 -1.96
C ARG A 120 -0.50 -18.03 -0.94
N LEU A 121 -0.57 -18.52 0.30
CA LEU A 121 0.38 -18.22 1.36
C LEU A 121 1.38 -19.38 1.48
N GLU A 122 2.67 -19.09 1.34
CA GLU A 122 3.75 -20.09 1.45
C GLU A 122 4.56 -19.84 2.72
N GLY A 123 5.00 -20.91 3.40
CA GLY A 123 5.77 -20.83 4.64
C GLY A 123 4.93 -20.64 5.91
N LEU A 124 3.64 -20.97 5.87
CA LEU A 124 2.71 -20.84 7.01
C LEU A 124 3.06 -21.80 8.15
N GLU A 125 3.68 -22.93 7.84
CA GLU A 125 3.96 -24.02 8.78
C GLU A 125 4.87 -23.55 9.91
N GLY A 126 5.90 -22.76 9.59
CA GLY A 126 6.83 -22.21 10.57
C GLY A 126 6.16 -21.21 11.50
N LEU A 127 5.26 -20.38 10.97
CA LEU A 127 4.48 -19.44 11.75
C LEU A 127 3.53 -20.16 12.70
N GLN A 128 2.78 -21.14 12.20
CA GLN A 128 1.85 -21.94 13.02
C GLN A 128 2.58 -22.71 14.12
N ALA A 129 3.74 -23.31 13.82
CA ALA A 129 4.54 -24.01 14.83
C ALA A 129 5.02 -23.08 15.95
N ALA A 130 5.43 -21.85 15.63
CA ALA A 130 5.83 -20.86 16.63
C ALA A 130 4.65 -20.44 17.53
N LEU A 131 3.48 -20.22 16.93
CA LEU A 131 2.26 -19.86 17.65
C LEU A 131 1.75 -21.00 18.55
N GLN A 132 1.75 -22.24 18.06
CA GLN A 132 1.35 -23.43 18.84
C GLN A 132 2.24 -23.66 20.07
N ARG A 133 3.51 -23.26 20.00
CA ARG A 133 4.45 -23.30 21.14
C ARG A 133 4.28 -22.14 22.12
N GLY A 134 3.37 -21.20 21.86
CA GLY A 134 3.11 -20.05 22.72
C GLY A 134 4.19 -18.96 22.65
N HIS A 135 5.06 -18.97 21.65
CA HIS A 135 6.16 -18.00 21.54
C HIS A 135 5.73 -16.65 20.93
N GLY A 136 4.56 -16.61 20.29
CA GLY A 136 4.20 -15.50 19.41
C GLY A 136 5.07 -15.45 18.16
N ALA A 137 4.85 -14.44 17.30
CA ALA A 137 5.66 -14.22 16.11
C ALA A 137 5.68 -12.73 15.72
N ILE A 138 6.81 -12.27 15.19
CA ILE A 138 6.94 -10.93 14.59
C ILE A 138 7.14 -11.13 13.09
N LEU A 139 6.20 -10.61 12.30
CA LEU A 139 6.26 -10.65 10.84
C LEU A 139 6.93 -9.39 10.30
N TRP A 140 8.17 -9.53 9.80
CA TRP A 140 8.84 -8.42 9.11
C TRP A 140 8.35 -8.30 7.68
N CYS A 141 7.55 -7.27 7.41
CA CYS A 141 6.96 -7.04 6.10
C CYS A 141 7.69 -5.93 5.34
N ASP A 142 8.17 -6.24 4.13
CA ASP A 142 8.71 -5.22 3.23
C ASP A 142 7.58 -4.43 2.53
N GLN A 143 7.89 -3.21 2.08
CA GLN A 143 7.00 -2.26 1.44
C GLN A 143 6.72 -2.62 -0.04
N PHE A 144 6.44 -3.89 -0.33
CA PHE A 144 6.02 -4.30 -1.66
C PHE A 144 4.65 -3.71 -2.02
N THR A 145 4.45 -3.42 -3.30
CA THR A 145 3.32 -2.59 -3.75
C THR A 145 1.95 -3.18 -3.39
N ALA A 146 1.81 -4.51 -3.39
CA ALA A 146 0.57 -5.19 -3.01
C ALA A 146 0.55 -5.71 -1.56
N GLN A 147 1.69 -5.70 -0.84
CA GLN A 147 1.83 -6.32 0.47
C GLN A 147 0.81 -5.76 1.47
N THR A 148 0.61 -4.44 1.45
CA THR A 148 -0.27 -3.76 2.41
C THR A 148 -1.71 -4.25 2.43
N MET A 149 -2.17 -4.91 1.36
CA MET A 149 -3.52 -5.46 1.28
C MET A 149 -3.49 -6.97 1.09
N ILE A 150 -2.85 -7.49 0.02
CA ILE A 150 -2.85 -8.93 -0.27
C ILE A 150 -2.15 -9.73 0.83
N GLY A 151 -1.05 -9.21 1.38
CA GLY A 151 -0.32 -9.88 2.46
C GLY A 151 -1.16 -9.99 3.73
N LYS A 152 -1.84 -8.91 4.13
CA LYS A 152 -2.74 -8.92 5.30
C LYS A 152 -3.91 -9.87 5.09
N ARG A 153 -4.52 -9.81 3.91
CA ARG A 153 -5.62 -10.69 3.55
C ARG A 153 -5.22 -12.16 3.58
N ALA A 154 -4.03 -12.51 3.07
CA ALA A 154 -3.50 -13.87 3.14
C ALA A 154 -3.39 -14.39 4.59
N ILE A 155 -2.87 -13.54 5.50
CA ILE A 155 -2.70 -13.86 6.92
C ILE A 155 -4.07 -14.04 7.58
N HIS A 156 -5.01 -13.14 7.33
CA HIS A 156 -6.37 -13.21 7.85
C HIS A 156 -7.13 -14.45 7.31
N GLU A 157 -7.06 -14.73 6.01
CA GLU A 157 -7.68 -15.92 5.40
C GLU A 157 -7.06 -17.24 5.90
N ALA A 158 -5.80 -17.21 6.36
CA ALA A 158 -5.16 -18.34 7.03
C ALA A 158 -5.55 -18.50 8.51
N GLY A 159 -6.45 -17.65 9.04
CA GLY A 159 -6.92 -17.70 10.42
C GLY A 159 -5.91 -17.17 11.44
N ILE A 160 -4.93 -16.38 11.02
CA ILE A 160 -3.91 -15.80 11.91
C ILE A 160 -4.36 -14.41 12.34
N GLU A 161 -4.57 -14.24 13.65
CA GLU A 161 -4.78 -12.92 14.25
C GLU A 161 -3.46 -12.12 14.23
N ALA A 162 -3.50 -10.92 13.66
CA ALA A 162 -2.32 -10.07 13.52
C ALA A 162 -2.61 -8.64 14.00
N HIS A 163 -1.69 -8.09 14.77
CA HIS A 163 -1.71 -6.69 15.21
C HIS A 163 -0.61 -5.90 14.50
N GLN A 164 -0.95 -4.72 13.99
CA GLN A 164 0.00 -3.83 13.31
C GLN A 164 -0.08 -2.42 13.89
N VAL A 165 1.09 -1.82 14.10
CA VAL A 165 1.21 -0.39 14.36
C VAL A 165 1.10 0.39 13.04
N SER A 166 0.23 1.39 13.00
CA SER A 166 0.01 2.26 11.84
C SER A 166 -0.09 3.73 12.26
N VAL A 167 0.12 4.65 11.32
CA VAL A 167 -0.17 6.08 11.51
C VAL A 167 -1.15 6.55 10.45
N ASN A 168 -2.03 7.49 10.83
CA ASN A 168 -3.07 8.07 9.96
C ASN A 168 -2.53 8.84 8.73
N THR A 169 -1.22 9.14 8.71
CA THR A 169 -0.54 9.77 7.58
C THR A 169 -0.07 8.79 6.50
N HIS A 170 -0.13 7.47 6.72
CA HIS A 170 0.35 6.46 5.76
C HIS A 170 -0.52 6.25 4.50
N GLY A 171 -1.52 7.11 4.25
CA GLY A 171 -2.36 7.01 3.07
C GLY A 171 -1.94 7.92 1.90
N VAL A 172 -2.89 8.19 1.02
CA VAL A 172 -2.67 8.90 -0.26
C VAL A 172 -2.44 10.40 -0.07
N SER A 173 -2.96 10.98 1.02
CA SER A 173 -2.82 12.40 1.35
C SER A 173 -2.73 12.67 2.84
N GLU A 174 -1.83 13.58 3.23
CA GLU A 174 -1.59 13.97 4.62
C GLU A 174 -2.49 15.13 5.08
N THR A 175 -3.31 15.71 4.20
CA THR A 175 -4.22 16.82 4.55
C THR A 175 -5.35 16.35 5.46
N VAL A 176 -6.03 17.28 6.14
CA VAL A 176 -7.22 16.95 6.96
C VAL A 176 -8.29 16.26 6.10
N PHE A 177 -8.52 16.75 4.87
CA PHE A 177 -9.41 16.09 3.92
C PHE A 177 -8.91 14.67 3.57
N GLY A 178 -7.63 14.53 3.26
CA GLY A 178 -7.01 13.26 2.91
C GLY A 178 -7.16 12.21 4.01
N GLN A 179 -6.83 12.58 5.25
CA GLN A 179 -6.94 11.70 6.41
C GLN A 179 -8.40 11.27 6.66
N ARG A 180 -9.37 12.16 6.42
CA ARG A 180 -10.79 11.87 6.64
C ARG A 180 -11.43 11.01 5.54
N PHE A 181 -11.08 11.24 4.28
CA PHE A 181 -11.83 10.67 3.15
C PHE A 181 -11.01 9.76 2.24
N LEU A 182 -9.68 9.96 2.16
CA LEU A 182 -8.81 9.23 1.23
C LEU A 182 -7.94 8.18 1.91
N ASN A 183 -7.72 8.30 3.22
CA ASN A 183 -6.93 7.36 4.01
C ASN A 183 -7.77 6.59 5.04
N PRO A 184 -8.96 6.04 4.71
CA PRO A 184 -9.69 5.29 5.71
C PRO A 184 -8.84 4.10 6.19
N PRO A 185 -8.85 3.78 7.49
CA PRO A 185 -8.26 2.55 7.97
C PRO A 185 -8.99 1.39 7.30
N MET A 186 -8.27 0.63 6.48
CA MET A 186 -8.79 -0.62 5.93
C MET A 186 -8.47 -1.70 6.97
N ILE A 187 -9.54 -2.20 7.59
CA ILE A 187 -9.50 -3.36 8.50
C ILE A 187 -9.29 -4.60 7.66
#